data_AF-A0AAW2S7J2-F1
#
_entry.id   AF-A0AAW2S7J2-F1
#
_cell.length_a   1.000
_cell.length_b   1.000
_cell.length_c   1.000
_cell.angle_alpha   90.00
_cell.angle_beta   90.00
_cell.angle_gamma   90.00
#
_symmetry.space_group_name_H-M   'P 1'
#
loop_
_entity.id
_entity.type
_entity.pdbx_description
1 polymer ?
#
loop_
_entity_poly.entity_id
_entity_poly.type
_entity_poly.pdbx_seq_one_letter_code
_entity_poly.pdbx_strand_id
1 'polypeptide(L)'
;MPFNGLRYNNVNLTFSYNYGTGERSALFIPIARHTVPGFYQGMRKTAHKRDVTATHGVPWGDAFAAVSNGSMAVFRVDLATTVRSKQYFWYAKKQRLTVGGIVDVGSTGLKKNNVAIRLR
;
A
#
# COMPACT_ATOMS: atom_id res chain seq x y z
N MET A 1 5.29 -24.11 -21.36
CA MET A 1 6.31 -24.08 -20.28
C MET A 1 5.62 -23.80 -18.95
N PRO A 2 5.77 -24.63 -17.91
CA PRO A 2 5.06 -24.42 -16.65
C PRO A 2 5.61 -23.21 -15.90
N PHE A 3 4.72 -22.40 -15.37
CA PHE A 3 5.03 -21.25 -14.53
C PHE A 3 5.22 -21.71 -13.07
N ASN A 4 6.35 -21.42 -12.44
CA ASN A 4 6.66 -21.92 -11.09
C ASN A 4 6.31 -20.91 -9.98
N GLY A 5 6.19 -19.62 -10.32
CA GLY A 5 5.92 -18.55 -9.34
C GLY A 5 6.45 -17.18 -9.76
N LEU A 6 6.30 -16.21 -8.86
CA LEU A 6 6.78 -14.83 -9.03
C LEU A 6 7.91 -14.56 -8.04
N ARG A 7 9.00 -13.95 -8.52
CA ARG A 7 10.02 -13.34 -7.66
C ARG A 7 9.81 -11.84 -7.66
N TYR A 8 9.45 -11.31 -6.50
CA TYR A 8 9.40 -9.89 -6.23
C TYR A 8 10.81 -9.42 -5.84
N ASN A 9 11.21 -8.28 -6.37
CA ASN A 9 12.28 -7.49 -5.75
C ASN A 9 11.73 -6.74 -4.54
N ASN A 10 12.54 -5.86 -3.95
CA ASN A 10 12.08 -5.01 -2.87
C ASN A 10 10.78 -4.30 -3.25
N VAL A 11 9.83 -4.34 -2.34
CA VAL A 11 8.50 -3.74 -2.50
C VAL A 11 8.53 -2.43 -1.75
N ASN A 12 8.54 -1.33 -2.49
CA ASN A 12 8.56 0.00 -1.92
C ASN A 12 7.13 0.48 -1.73
N LEU A 13 6.78 0.77 -0.48
CA LEU A 13 5.50 1.30 -0.06
C LEU A 13 5.67 2.79 0.27
N THR A 14 4.77 3.61 -0.27
CA THR A 14 4.62 5.01 0.11
C THR A 14 3.24 5.19 0.70
N PHE A 15 3.19 5.68 1.93
CA PHE A 15 1.96 6.03 2.61
C PHE A 15 1.78 7.53 2.52
N SER A 16 0.57 7.96 2.14
CA SER A 16 0.25 9.36 1.98
C SER A 16 -1.06 9.70 2.69
N TYR A 17 -1.17 10.92 3.18
CA TYR A 17 -2.37 11.45 3.81
C TYR A 17 -3.01 12.51 2.91
N ASN A 18 -4.33 12.48 2.78
CA ASN A 18 -5.07 13.53 2.10
C ASN A 18 -5.27 14.72 3.04
N TYR A 19 -4.64 15.85 2.74
CA TYR A 19 -4.80 17.10 3.50
C TYR A 19 -5.93 18.00 2.96
N GLY A 20 -6.72 17.50 2.03
CA GLY A 20 -7.73 18.27 1.35
C GLY A 20 -8.98 18.51 2.17
N THR A 21 -9.41 19.77 2.32
CA THR A 21 -10.80 20.08 2.68
C THR A 21 -11.69 19.82 1.47
N GLY A 22 -12.44 18.71 1.50
CA GLY A 22 -13.42 18.34 0.49
C GLY A 22 -12.96 17.28 -0.52
N GLU A 23 -13.93 16.55 -1.08
CA GLU A 23 -13.76 15.36 -1.93
C GLU A 23 -12.89 15.57 -3.21
N ARG A 24 -12.57 16.82 -3.55
CA ARG A 24 -11.84 17.21 -4.78
C ARG A 24 -10.39 17.63 -4.55
N SER A 25 -9.94 17.73 -3.31
CA SER A 25 -8.57 18.17 -2.99
C SER A 25 -7.64 16.94 -2.94
N ALA A 26 -7.19 16.47 -4.10
CA ALA A 26 -6.34 15.29 -4.28
C ALA A 26 -4.87 15.48 -3.84
N LEU A 27 -4.62 16.34 -2.84
CA LEU A 27 -3.28 16.63 -2.34
C LEU A 27 -2.91 15.58 -1.30
N PHE A 28 -2.20 14.56 -1.77
CA PHE A 28 -1.61 13.52 -0.94
C PHE A 28 -0.20 13.91 -0.54
N ILE A 29 0.02 14.07 0.77
CA ILE A 29 1.34 14.34 1.33
C ILE A 29 1.94 13.00 1.79
N PRO A 30 3.17 12.65 1.38
CA PRO A 30 3.81 11.42 1.83
C PRO A 30 4.14 11.52 3.32
N ILE A 31 3.63 10.58 4.10
CA ILE A 31 3.77 10.53 5.57
C ILE A 31 4.69 9.41 6.04
N ALA A 32 4.92 8.38 5.20
CA ALA A 32 5.88 7.33 5.48
C ALA A 32 6.36 6.66 4.19
N ARG A 33 7.58 6.12 4.26
CA ARG A 33 8.14 5.24 3.23
C ARG A 33 8.63 3.98 3.93
N HIS A 34 8.34 2.84 3.33
CA HIS A 34 8.73 1.55 3.88
C HIS A 34 9.09 0.59 2.76
N THR A 35 10.04 -0.31 3.02
CA THR A 35 10.48 -1.28 2.02
C THR A 35 10.37 -2.68 2.61
N VAL A 36 9.49 -3.49 2.03
CA VAL A 36 9.43 -4.91 2.33
C VAL A 36 10.50 -5.63 1.49
N PRO A 37 11.40 -6.42 2.10
CA PRO A 37 12.43 -7.16 1.37
C PRO A 37 11.82 -8.07 0.29
N GLY A 38 12.50 -8.15 -0.86
CA GLY A 38 12.05 -8.98 -1.97
C GLY A 38 11.87 -10.46 -1.59
N PHE A 39 10.82 -11.10 -2.13
CA PHE A 39 10.44 -12.46 -1.77
C PHE A 39 9.98 -13.28 -2.97
N TYR A 40 9.97 -14.61 -2.81
CA TYR A 40 9.44 -15.54 -3.79
C TYR A 40 8.03 -15.97 -3.41
N GLN A 41 7.09 -15.84 -4.35
CA GLN A 41 5.74 -16.37 -4.26
C GLN A 41 5.65 -17.61 -5.16
N GLY A 42 5.46 -18.78 -4.58
CA GLY A 42 5.28 -20.02 -5.35
C GLY A 42 3.99 -20.03 -6.17
N MET A 43 3.96 -20.84 -7.23
CA MET A 43 2.77 -21.06 -8.06
C MET A 43 1.58 -21.45 -7.16
N ARG A 44 0.45 -20.76 -7.33
CA ARG A 44 -0.78 -20.98 -6.55
C ARG A 44 -0.60 -20.86 -5.03
N LYS A 45 0.47 -20.19 -4.57
CA LYS A 45 0.71 -19.88 -3.16
C LYS A 45 0.53 -18.40 -2.90
N THR A 46 0.15 -18.07 -1.68
CA THR A 46 0.07 -16.69 -1.16
C THR A 46 1.27 -16.44 -0.25
N ALA A 47 1.93 -15.30 -0.42
CA ALA A 47 3.01 -14.86 0.45
C ALA A 47 2.50 -13.77 1.39
N HIS A 48 2.54 -14.04 2.70
CA HIS A 48 2.15 -13.07 3.73
C HIS A 48 3.39 -12.36 4.27
N LYS A 49 3.32 -11.04 4.41
CA LYS A 49 4.36 -10.18 4.99
C LYS A 49 3.68 -9.21 5.95
N ARG A 50 4.28 -9.05 7.13
CA ARG A 50 3.79 -8.15 8.18
C ARG A 50 4.95 -7.26 8.59
N ASP A 51 4.69 -5.97 8.61
CA ASP A 51 5.65 -4.96 9.04
C ASP A 51 4.91 -3.75 9.61
N VAL A 52 5.63 -2.87 10.31
CA VAL A 52 5.12 -1.65 10.92
C VAL A 52 6.10 -0.52 10.62
N THR A 53 5.59 0.63 10.21
CA THR A 53 6.39 1.83 9.95
C THR A 53 5.84 3.01 10.71
N ALA A 54 6.72 3.87 11.22
CA ALA A 54 6.31 5.13 11.82
C ALA A 54 5.87 6.12 10.74
N THR A 55 4.91 6.99 11.07
CA THR A 55 4.47 8.09 10.22
C THR A 55 4.99 9.42 10.76
N HIS A 56 5.27 10.35 9.85
CA HIS A 56 5.79 11.68 10.17
C HIS A 56 5.02 12.74 9.39
N GLY A 57 4.83 13.92 9.99
CA GLY A 57 4.19 15.06 9.31
C GLY A 57 2.69 14.90 9.06
N VAL A 58 2.03 13.94 9.71
CA VAL A 58 0.57 13.83 9.68
C VAL A 58 -0.02 14.98 10.51
N PRO A 59 -0.89 15.84 9.95
CA PRO A 59 -1.59 16.88 10.70
C PRO A 59 -2.73 16.25 11.50
N TRP A 60 -2.37 15.62 12.61
CA TRP A 60 -3.29 14.84 13.44
C TRP A 60 -4.45 15.67 13.99
N GLY A 61 -4.26 16.97 14.23
CA GLY A 61 -5.34 17.87 14.64
C GLY A 61 -6.46 17.93 13.60
N ASP A 62 -6.10 18.13 12.33
CA ASP A 62 -7.06 18.21 11.23
C ASP A 62 -7.70 16.84 10.95
N ALA A 63 -6.90 15.77 11.01
CA ALA A 63 -7.42 14.40 10.88
C ALA A 63 -8.44 14.07 11.99
N PHE A 64 -8.13 14.44 13.23
CA PHE A 64 -9.00 14.22 14.37
C PHE A 64 -10.28 15.07 14.28
N ALA A 65 -10.16 16.34 13.88
CA ALA A 65 -11.31 17.22 13.68
C ALA A 65 -12.25 16.71 12.58
N ALA A 66 -11.70 16.31 11.43
CA ALA A 66 -12.48 15.75 10.33
C ALA A 66 -13.28 14.52 10.78
N VAL A 67 -12.61 13.61 11.47
CA VAL A 67 -13.20 12.37 11.93
C VAL A 67 -14.22 12.59 13.06
N SER A 68 -13.98 13.57 13.94
CA SER A 68 -14.92 13.97 15.00
C SER A 68 -16.19 14.61 14.42
N ASN A 69 -16.08 15.30 13.29
CA ASN A 69 -17.21 15.89 12.56
C ASN A 69 -17.97 14.87 11.70
N GLY A 70 -17.75 13.56 11.89
CA GLY A 70 -18.39 12.49 11.13
C GLY A 70 -17.85 12.30 9.71
N SER A 71 -16.79 13.03 9.33
CA SER A 71 -16.05 12.78 8.08
C SER A 71 -14.99 11.68 8.28
N MET A 72 -14.15 11.46 7.28
CA MET A 72 -13.16 10.38 7.28
C MET A 72 -11.77 10.93 7.02
N ALA A 73 -10.78 10.35 7.70
CA ALA A 73 -9.39 10.57 7.37
C ALA A 73 -9.01 9.64 6.21
N VAL A 74 -8.61 10.23 5.08
CA VAL A 74 -8.33 9.50 3.85
C VAL A 74 -6.82 9.32 3.70
N PHE A 75 -6.38 8.07 3.75
CA PHE A 75 -4.99 7.69 3.48
C PHE A 75 -4.89 7.01 2.12
N ARG A 76 -3.68 7.01 1.56
CA ARG A 76 -3.35 6.30 0.33
C ARG A 76 -2.08 5.49 0.53
N VAL A 77 -2.06 4.30 -0.06
CA VAL A 77 -0.88 3.45 -0.13
C VAL A 77 -0.54 3.21 -1.58
N ASP A 78 0.67 3.58 -1.97
CA ASP A 78 1.22 3.29 -3.29
C ASP A 78 2.35 2.27 -3.15
N LEU A 79 2.30 1.23 -3.97
CA LEU A 79 3.27 0.15 -4.03
C LEU A 79 4.01 0.22 -5.36
N ALA A 80 5.34 0.24 -5.31
CA ALA A 80 6.21 0.14 -6.47
C ALA A 80 7.20 -1.02 -6.29
N THR A 81 7.24 -1.92 -7.26
CA THR A 81 8.19 -3.03 -7.26
C THR A 81 8.50 -3.51 -8.69
N THR A 82 9.42 -4.46 -8.79
CA THR A 82 9.67 -5.20 -10.03
C THR A 82 9.51 -6.69 -9.77
N VAL A 83 8.82 -7.36 -10.68
CA VAL A 83 8.47 -8.78 -10.57
C VAL A 83 9.06 -9.52 -11.77
N ARG A 84 9.50 -10.76 -11.55
CA ARG A 84 9.89 -11.66 -12.64
C ARG A 84 9.25 -13.03 -12.44
N SER A 85 8.69 -13.58 -13.50
CA SER A 85 8.15 -14.94 -13.50
C SER A 85 9.28 -15.97 -13.51
N LYS A 86 9.21 -16.97 -12.63
CA LYS A 86 10.11 -18.12 -12.64
C LYS A 86 9.53 -19.22 -13.52
N GLN A 87 10.33 -19.73 -14.45
CA GLN A 87 10.00 -20.87 -15.29
C GLN A 87 11.10 -21.91 -15.08
N TYR A 88 10.80 -23.03 -14.41
CA TYR A 88 11.77 -24.10 -14.08
C TYR A 88 13.17 -23.59 -13.68
N PHE A 89 14.09 -23.50 -14.65
CA PHE A 89 15.51 -23.17 -14.49
C PHE A 89 15.88 -21.71 -14.75
N TRP A 90 14.99 -20.89 -15.31
CA TRP A 90 15.29 -19.48 -15.61
C TRP A 90 14.20 -18.51 -15.11
N TYR A 91 14.55 -17.22 -15.13
CA TYR A 91 13.61 -16.14 -14.85
C TYR A 91 13.31 -15.37 -16.15
N ALA A 92 12.05 -15.04 -16.34
CA ALA A 92 11.63 -14.14 -17.40
C ALA A 92 12.13 -12.71 -17.16
N LYS A 93 11.92 -11.84 -18.15
CA LYS A 93 12.21 -10.40 -18.05
C LYS A 93 11.49 -9.78 -16.85
N LYS A 94 12.18 -8.85 -16.18
CA LYS A 94 11.58 -8.06 -15.09
C LYS A 94 10.46 -7.16 -15.63
N GLN A 95 9.35 -7.14 -14.94
CA GLN A 95 8.20 -6.26 -15.18
C GLN A 95 8.07 -5.29 -14.01
N ARG A 96 7.82 -4.01 -14.29
CA ARG A 96 7.51 -3.02 -13.26
C ARG A 96 6.05 -3.15 -12.87
N LEU A 97 5.79 -3.11 -11.56
CA LEU A 97 4.45 -3.13 -11.00
C LEU A 97 4.32 -1.91 -10.09
N THR A 98 3.40 -1.02 -10.43
CA THR A 98 3.01 0.13 -9.62
C THR A 98 1.51 0.09 -9.43
N VAL A 99 1.04 0.02 -8.20
CA VAL A 99 -0.38 -0.08 -7.86
C VAL A 99 -0.68 0.76 -6.64
N GLY A 100 -1.91 1.26 -6.52
CA GLY A 100 -2.32 2.15 -5.43
C GLY A 100 -3.67 1.77 -4.84
N GLY A 101 -3.94 2.24 -3.62
CA GLY A 101 -5.23 2.04 -2.96
C GLY A 101 -5.51 3.10 -1.90
N ILE A 102 -6.78 3.45 -1.77
CA ILE A 102 -7.29 4.39 -0.77
C ILE A 102 -7.70 3.62 0.50
N VAL A 103 -7.41 4.20 1.65
CA VAL A 103 -7.69 3.64 2.98
C VAL A 103 -8.43 4.68 3.80
N ASP A 104 -9.73 4.49 3.98
CA ASP A 104 -10.55 5.37 4.81
C ASP A 104 -10.50 4.94 6.27
N VAL A 105 -10.16 5.88 7.15
CA VAL A 105 -10.05 5.70 8.60
C VAL A 105 -11.14 6.48 9.30
N GLY A 106 -11.83 5.81 10.24
CA GLY A 106 -12.92 6.38 11.02
C GLY A 106 -12.50 6.84 12.42
N SER A 107 -13.49 7.15 13.27
CA SER A 107 -13.33 7.72 14.62
C SER A 107 -12.65 6.85 15.65
N THR A 108 -12.59 5.55 15.40
CA THR A 108 -11.84 4.62 16.25
C THR A 108 -10.35 4.56 15.90
N GLY A 109 -9.89 5.33 14.91
CA GLY A 109 -8.54 5.20 14.35
C GLY A 109 -8.32 3.90 13.56
N LEU A 110 -9.38 3.10 13.41
CA LEU A 110 -9.37 1.89 12.61
C LEU A 110 -9.86 2.20 11.19
N LYS A 111 -9.42 1.37 10.26
CA LYS A 111 -9.99 1.34 8.92
C LYS A 111 -11.50 1.07 9.02
N LYS A 112 -12.32 1.82 8.28
CA LYS A 112 -13.78 1.71 8.30
C LYS A 112 -14.29 0.29 7.99
N ASN A 113 -13.73 -0.32 6.94
CA ASN A 113 -14.15 -1.64 6.47
C ASN A 113 -13.12 -2.71 6.87
N ASN A 114 -13.59 -3.78 7.49
CA ASN A 114 -12.76 -4.94 7.85
C ASN A 114 -12.46 -5.88 6.66
N VAL A 115 -12.10 -5.28 5.52
CA VAL A 115 -11.74 -6.00 4.28
C VAL A 115 -10.31 -5.64 3.91
N ALA A 116 -9.55 -6.53 3.26
CA ALA A 116 -8.23 -6.17 2.76
C ALA A 116 -8.33 -5.07 1.68
N ILE A 117 -7.40 -4.10 1.68
CA ILE A 117 -7.30 -3.13 0.59
C ILE A 117 -6.61 -3.80 -0.59
N ARG A 118 -7.33 -3.94 -1.70
CA ARG A 118 -6.75 -4.39 -2.96
C ARG A 118 -6.17 -3.18 -3.69
N LEU A 119 -4.86 -3.19 -3.87
CA LEU A 119 -4.18 -2.19 -4.71
C LEU A 119 -4.48 -2.50 -6.18
N ARG A 120 -4.80 -1.46 -6.96
CA ARG A 120 -5.10 -1.55 -8.39
C ARG A 120 -4.10 -0.75 -9.22
#